data_AF-A0A416SV25-F1
#
_entry.id   AF-A0A416SV25-F1
#
_cell.length_a   1.000
_cell.length_b   1.000
_cell.length_c   1.000
_cell.angle_alpha   90.00
_cell.angle_beta   90.00
_cell.angle_gamma   90.00
#
_symmetry.space_group_name_H-M   'P 1'
#
loop_
_entity.id
_entity.type
_entity.pdbx_description
1 polymer ?
#
loop_
_entity_poly.entity_id
_entity_poly.type
_entity_poly.pdbx_seq_one_letter_code
_entity_poly.pdbx_strand_id
1 'polypeptide(L)'
;MEEQRKGNKAFVRDVFVCFYEDDYKFDSTCGIWFRNKQAYKILKHFAGIITPDFLTYYDFPDPLKRWNTYRMRAFGYWYGKLCGKQVINNVRGDLVDSWEYCFDGISQNSILAIGTVASDVKKLYYRSTFETWLDEMVFILKPKVILVYGSSNYACFDRLREKGIRIVTYQSKTARFYAGGESNE
;
A
#
# COMPACT_ATOMS: atom_id res chain seq x y z
N MET A 1 -2.93 10.88 18.32
CA MET A 1 -1.57 11.24 17.84
C MET A 1 -1.28 12.74 17.93
N GLU A 2 -2.26 13.64 17.70
CA GLU A 2 -2.08 15.09 17.88
C GLU A 2 -1.65 15.51 19.30
N GLU A 3 -2.12 14.80 20.33
CA GLU A 3 -1.72 15.04 21.72
C GLU A 3 -0.24 14.74 21.99
N GLN A 4 0.35 13.72 21.37
CA GLN A 4 1.77 13.37 21.57
C GLN A 4 2.74 14.36 20.91
N ARG A 5 2.23 15.21 20.01
CA ARG A 5 3.02 16.23 19.28
C ARG A 5 3.13 17.55 20.02
N LYS A 6 2.18 17.90 20.90
CA LYS A 6 2.14 19.23 21.53
C LYS A 6 3.37 19.42 22.44
N GLY A 7 4.40 20.09 21.91
CA GLY A 7 5.59 20.52 22.64
C GLY A 7 6.90 19.78 22.32
N ASN A 8 6.88 18.60 21.69
CA ASN A 8 8.10 17.82 21.46
C ASN A 8 8.66 17.97 20.03
N LYS A 9 9.60 18.91 19.84
CA LYS A 9 10.31 19.11 18.56
C LYS A 9 11.22 17.94 18.16
N ALA A 10 11.56 17.05 19.09
CA ALA A 10 12.44 15.90 18.88
C ALA A 10 11.66 14.59 18.66
N PHE A 11 10.34 14.65 18.47
CA PHE A 11 9.54 13.44 18.21
C PHE A 11 10.04 12.73 16.95
N VAL A 12 10.53 11.50 17.11
CA VAL A 12 10.88 10.58 16.03
C VAL A 12 10.38 9.20 16.41
N ARG A 13 9.79 8.48 15.46
CA ARG A 13 9.43 7.06 15.64
C ARG A 13 10.01 6.20 14.53
N ASP A 14 10.59 5.07 14.93
CA ASP A 14 11.09 4.06 14.02
C ASP A 14 9.95 3.15 13.53
N VAL A 15 9.02 3.74 12.78
CA VAL A 15 7.89 3.07 12.16
C VAL A 15 7.62 3.67 10.79
N PHE A 16 6.94 2.91 9.92
CA PHE A 16 6.48 3.37 8.62
C PHE A 16 5.01 3.79 8.69
N VAL A 17 4.67 4.92 8.07
CA VAL A 17 3.27 5.37 7.94
C VAL A 17 2.67 4.74 6.68
N CYS A 18 1.47 4.17 6.78
CA CYS A 18 0.70 3.65 5.66
C CYS A 18 -0.59 4.44 5.45
N PHE A 19 -1.21 4.28 4.28
CA PHE A 19 -2.37 5.08 3.83
C PHE A 19 -3.55 4.20 3.41
N TYR A 20 -3.80 3.09 4.12
CA TYR A 20 -4.96 2.23 3.87
C TYR A 20 -6.24 2.84 4.48
N GLU A 21 -6.72 3.92 3.87
CA GLU A 21 -7.87 4.71 4.31
C GLU A 21 -8.66 5.16 3.06
N ASP A 22 -9.89 5.63 3.25
CA ASP A 22 -10.77 6.04 2.15
C ASP A 22 -10.23 7.24 1.35
N ASP A 23 -10.29 7.14 0.02
CA ASP A 23 -9.76 8.15 -0.91
C ASP A 23 -10.24 9.57 -0.63
N TYR A 24 -11.51 9.77 -0.25
CA TYR A 24 -12.04 11.12 -0.01
C TYR A 24 -11.26 11.89 1.08
N LYS A 25 -10.60 11.18 2.01
CA LYS A 25 -9.76 11.78 3.04
C LYS A 25 -8.40 12.23 2.48
N PHE A 26 -7.89 11.55 1.46
CA PHE A 26 -6.60 11.86 0.81
C PHE A 26 -6.72 12.75 -0.42
N ASP A 27 -7.88 12.75 -1.06
CA ASP A 27 -8.14 13.43 -2.34
C ASP A 27 -8.90 14.75 -2.22
N SER A 28 -9.32 15.11 -1.01
CA SER A 28 -9.84 16.45 -0.74
C SER A 28 -8.75 17.52 -0.95
N THR A 29 -9.15 18.79 -1.05
CA THR A 29 -8.22 19.95 -1.06
C THR A 29 -7.37 20.07 0.21
N CYS A 30 -7.71 19.30 1.25
CA CYS A 30 -6.96 19.16 2.49
C CYS A 30 -6.05 17.93 2.52
N GLY A 31 -6.16 17.04 1.53
CA GLY A 31 -5.48 15.77 1.48
C GLY A 31 -4.00 15.86 1.05
N ILE A 32 -3.32 14.73 1.12
CA ILE A 32 -1.86 14.65 0.98
C ILE A 32 -1.36 15.02 -0.42
N TRP A 33 -2.20 14.86 -1.45
CA TRP A 33 -1.85 15.23 -2.82
C TRP A 33 -1.73 16.75 -2.97
N PHE A 34 -2.74 17.49 -2.51
CA PHE A 34 -2.79 18.95 -2.62
C PHE A 34 -1.99 19.67 -1.52
N ARG A 35 -1.85 19.05 -0.33
CA ARG A 35 -1.13 19.62 0.82
C ARG A 35 0.10 18.82 1.19
N ASN A 36 0.87 18.37 0.20
CA ASN A 36 2.07 17.56 0.38
C ASN A 36 3.08 18.18 1.37
N LYS A 37 3.31 19.51 1.32
CA LYS A 37 4.20 20.22 2.26
C LYS A 37 3.72 20.12 3.71
N GLN A 38 2.41 20.19 3.95
CA GLN A 38 1.82 20.04 5.29
C GLN A 38 1.91 18.59 5.75
N ALA A 39 1.62 17.63 4.86
CA ALA A 39 1.81 16.20 5.14
C ALA A 39 3.27 15.91 5.54
N TYR A 40 4.25 16.47 4.82
CA TYR A 40 5.67 16.31 5.14
C TYR A 40 6.05 16.80 6.54
N LYS A 41 5.45 17.90 7.02
CA LYS A 41 5.71 18.41 8.39
C LYS A 41 5.40 17.36 9.46
N ILE A 42 4.47 16.44 9.18
CA ILE A 42 4.10 15.33 10.06
C ILE A 42 4.94 14.09 9.71
N LEU A 43 4.95 13.70 8.44
CA LEU A 43 5.56 12.45 7.98
C LEU A 43 7.07 12.40 8.20
N LYS A 44 7.78 13.54 8.21
CA LYS A 44 9.24 13.57 8.37
C LYS A 44 9.75 13.01 9.70
N HIS A 45 8.87 12.86 10.69
CA HIS A 45 9.15 12.35 12.03
C HIS A 45 9.10 10.82 12.14
N PHE A 46 8.79 10.13 11.04
CA PHE A 46 8.76 8.67 10.97
C PHE A 46 9.93 8.15 10.12
N ALA A 47 10.29 6.88 10.29
CA ALA A 47 11.39 6.25 9.54
C ALA A 47 11.15 6.29 8.03
N GLY A 48 9.90 6.14 7.61
CA GLY A 48 9.51 6.23 6.21
C GLY A 48 8.01 6.12 6.01
N ILE A 49 7.62 5.92 4.75
CA ILE A 49 6.23 5.70 4.38
C ILE A 49 6.09 4.46 3.51
N ILE A 50 4.92 3.85 3.55
CA ILE A 50 4.39 3.08 2.44
C ILE A 50 3.68 4.09 1.53
N THR A 51 3.84 4.01 0.20
CA THR A 51 3.23 4.99 -0.70
C THR A 51 1.71 5.04 -0.54
N PRO A 52 1.08 6.20 -0.81
CA PRO A 52 -0.38 6.31 -0.82
C PRO A 52 -1.05 5.23 -1.67
N ASP A 53 -2.27 4.85 -1.29
CA ASP A 53 -3.04 3.76 -1.90
C ASP A 53 -4.33 4.28 -2.54
N PHE A 54 -4.21 5.14 -3.56
CA PHE A 54 -5.36 5.69 -4.29
C PHE A 54 -6.13 4.57 -5.00
N LEU A 55 -7.46 4.62 -4.97
CA LEU A 55 -8.30 3.56 -5.51
C LEU A 55 -8.17 3.43 -7.02
N THR A 56 -8.18 2.19 -7.50
CA THR A 56 -8.23 1.83 -8.92
C THR A 56 -9.36 0.81 -9.09
N TYR A 57 -10.60 1.19 -8.71
CA TYR A 57 -11.73 0.27 -8.80
C TYR A 57 -11.90 -0.26 -10.22
N TYR A 58 -12.43 -1.48 -10.32
CA TYR A 58 -12.60 -2.17 -11.60
C TYR A 58 -13.45 -1.39 -12.62
N ASP A 59 -14.42 -0.62 -12.14
CA ASP A 59 -15.35 0.19 -12.93
C ASP A 59 -14.84 1.60 -13.25
N PHE A 60 -13.66 1.99 -12.77
CA PHE A 60 -13.07 3.27 -13.13
C PHE A 60 -12.65 3.29 -14.60
N PRO A 61 -12.81 4.41 -15.32
CA PRO A 61 -12.26 4.55 -16.66
C PRO A 61 -10.72 4.53 -16.59
N ASP A 62 -10.06 3.92 -17.59
CA ASP A 62 -8.60 3.77 -17.64
C ASP A 62 -7.81 5.07 -17.35
N PRO A 63 -8.19 6.25 -17.89
CA PRO A 63 -7.51 7.49 -17.56
C PRO A 63 -7.46 7.80 -16.05
N LEU A 64 -8.52 7.47 -15.31
CA LEU A 64 -8.58 7.68 -13.86
C LEU A 64 -7.70 6.68 -13.11
N LYS A 65 -7.66 5.41 -13.56
CA LYS A 65 -6.79 4.38 -12.99
C LYS A 65 -5.31 4.72 -13.19
N ARG A 66 -4.93 5.15 -14.40
CA ARG A 66 -3.57 5.63 -14.72
C ARG A 66 -3.21 6.88 -13.93
N TRP A 67 -4.13 7.84 -13.81
CA TRP A 67 -3.95 9.01 -12.97
C TRP A 67 -3.66 8.63 -11.52
N ASN A 68 -4.45 7.73 -10.94
CA ASN A 68 -4.28 7.30 -9.55
C ASN A 68 -2.95 6.57 -9.35
N THR A 69 -2.57 5.70 -10.29
CA THR A 69 -1.26 5.04 -10.27
C THR A 69 -0.10 6.02 -10.37
N TYR A 70 -0.18 6.97 -11.29
CA TYR A 70 0.79 8.05 -11.40
C TYR A 70 0.94 8.81 -10.09
N ARG A 71 -0.17 9.18 -9.43
CA ARG A 71 -0.12 9.91 -8.16
C ARG A 71 0.58 9.13 -7.04
N MET A 72 0.32 7.83 -6.94
CA MET A 72 1.02 6.96 -5.98
C MET A 72 2.53 6.99 -6.21
N ARG A 73 2.97 6.84 -7.46
CA ARG A 73 4.41 6.83 -7.84
C ARG A 73 5.06 8.19 -7.69
N ALA A 74 4.41 9.25 -8.13
CA ALA A 74 4.90 10.62 -8.05
C ALA A 74 5.10 11.06 -6.59
N PHE A 75 4.14 10.75 -5.71
CA PHE A 75 4.26 11.06 -4.29
C PHE A 75 5.41 10.26 -3.64
N GLY A 76 5.51 8.96 -3.95
CA GLY A 76 6.61 8.11 -3.50
C GLY A 76 7.98 8.61 -3.94
N TYR A 77 8.12 8.97 -5.22
CA TYR A 77 9.36 9.54 -5.77
C TYR A 77 9.73 10.85 -5.08
N TRP A 78 8.78 11.78 -4.96
CA TRP A 78 9.00 13.06 -4.29
C TRP A 78 9.45 12.86 -2.84
N TYR A 79 8.72 12.05 -2.05
CA TYR A 79 9.04 11.84 -0.65
C TYR A 79 10.37 11.09 -0.49
N GLY A 80 10.62 10.08 -1.31
CA GLY A 80 11.82 9.26 -1.21
C GLY A 80 13.07 9.97 -1.73
N LYS A 81 13.05 10.36 -3.01
CA LYS A 81 14.22 10.91 -3.71
C LYS A 81 14.43 12.39 -3.42
N LEU A 82 13.38 13.20 -3.46
CA LEU A 82 13.54 14.66 -3.31
C LEU A 82 13.59 15.09 -1.84
N CYS A 83 12.91 14.39 -0.93
CA CYS A 83 12.99 14.68 0.51
C CYS A 83 14.00 13.81 1.28
N GLY A 84 14.66 12.84 0.62
CA GLY A 84 15.70 12.00 1.24
C GLY A 84 15.15 11.08 2.34
N LYS A 85 13.98 10.49 2.13
CA LYS A 85 13.30 9.61 3.10
C LYS A 85 13.17 8.19 2.58
N GLN A 86 12.85 7.25 3.46
CA GLN A 86 12.60 5.86 3.07
C GLN A 86 11.16 5.69 2.57
N VAL A 87 11.01 4.92 1.49
CA VAL A 87 9.72 4.63 0.86
C VAL A 87 9.64 3.14 0.52
N ILE A 88 8.54 2.51 0.92
CA ILE A 88 8.11 1.20 0.45
C ILE A 88 6.96 1.43 -0.53
N ASN A 89 7.03 0.86 -1.73
CA ASN A 89 5.94 1.01 -2.69
C ASN A 89 4.76 0.11 -2.29
N ASN A 90 3.59 0.70 -2.15
CA ASN A 90 2.34 -0.03 -2.21
C ASN A 90 2.04 -0.37 -3.67
N VAL A 91 1.86 -1.66 -3.94
CA VAL A 91 1.55 -2.20 -5.25
C VAL A 91 0.07 -2.51 -5.25
N ARG A 92 -0.65 -1.82 -6.13
CA ARG A 92 -2.06 -2.02 -6.39
C ARG A 92 -2.19 -2.26 -7.88
N GLY A 93 -2.87 -3.32 -8.24
CA GLY A 93 -3.38 -3.55 -9.58
C GLY A 93 -4.83 -3.98 -9.49
N ASP A 94 -5.50 -3.94 -10.63
CA ASP A 94 -6.88 -4.36 -10.80
C ASP A 94 -6.95 -5.56 -11.76
N LEU A 95 -7.85 -5.53 -12.74
CA LEU A 95 -7.93 -6.53 -13.80
C LEU A 95 -6.70 -6.41 -14.73
N VAL A 96 -6.67 -7.24 -15.76
CA VAL A 96 -5.57 -7.37 -16.73
C VAL A 96 -5.20 -6.04 -17.40
N ASP A 97 -6.10 -5.05 -17.43
CA ASP A 97 -5.90 -3.76 -18.08
C ASP A 97 -4.90 -2.84 -17.37
N SER A 98 -4.70 -2.97 -16.04
CA SER A 98 -3.69 -2.15 -15.35
C SER A 98 -2.28 -2.72 -15.37
N TRP A 99 -2.09 -3.97 -15.79
CA TRP A 99 -0.81 -4.66 -15.62
C TRP A 99 0.32 -4.07 -16.45
N GLU A 100 -0.03 -3.38 -17.54
CA GLU A 100 0.92 -2.65 -18.38
C GLU A 100 1.66 -1.52 -17.64
N TYR A 101 1.07 -0.97 -16.56
CA TYR A 101 1.61 0.22 -15.90
C TYR A 101 1.63 0.13 -14.36
N CYS A 102 0.91 -0.81 -13.74
CA CYS A 102 0.78 -0.85 -12.29
C CYS A 102 2.10 -1.19 -11.57
N PHE A 103 3.03 -1.85 -12.27
CA PHE A 103 4.37 -2.18 -11.77
C PHE A 103 5.42 -1.10 -12.08
N ASP A 104 5.10 -0.13 -12.94
CA ASP A 104 6.05 0.87 -13.39
C ASP A 104 6.54 1.77 -12.25
N GLY A 105 7.81 2.16 -12.35
CA GLY A 105 8.48 3.01 -11.37
C GLY A 105 8.79 2.32 -10.04
N ILE A 106 8.51 1.01 -9.90
CA ILE A 106 8.90 0.22 -8.73
C ILE A 106 10.22 -0.49 -9.00
N SER A 107 11.19 -0.32 -8.11
CA SER A 107 12.48 -1.01 -8.23
C SER A 107 12.34 -2.50 -7.97
N GLN A 108 12.98 -3.32 -8.81
CA GLN A 108 13.10 -4.76 -8.57
C GLN A 108 13.86 -5.06 -7.27
N ASN A 109 13.62 -6.23 -6.69
CA ASN A 109 14.24 -6.72 -5.46
C ASN A 109 13.99 -5.83 -4.23
N SER A 110 13.00 -4.94 -4.28
CA SER A 110 12.61 -4.09 -3.16
C SER A 110 11.62 -4.79 -2.22
N ILE A 111 11.41 -4.20 -1.04
CA ILE A 111 10.30 -4.56 -0.17
C ILE A 111 9.04 -3.95 -0.77
N LEU A 112 7.98 -4.75 -0.90
CA LEU A 112 6.69 -4.32 -1.45
C LEU A 112 5.62 -4.38 -0.36
N ALA A 113 4.64 -3.50 -0.44
CA ALA A 113 3.41 -3.56 0.35
C ALA A 113 2.21 -3.82 -0.56
N ILE A 114 1.24 -4.61 -0.10
CA ILE A 114 -0.03 -4.86 -0.79
C ILE A 114 -1.18 -4.89 0.21
N GLY A 115 -2.39 -4.54 -0.24
CA GLY A 115 -3.62 -4.65 0.55
C GLY A 115 -4.49 -5.81 0.08
N THR A 116 -5.11 -6.55 1.01
CA THR A 116 -6.08 -7.61 0.69
C THR A 116 -7.49 -7.31 1.22
N VAL A 117 -7.70 -6.14 1.81
CA VAL A 117 -8.99 -5.78 2.44
C VAL A 117 -10.01 -5.41 1.37
N ALA A 118 -9.60 -4.58 0.40
CA ALA A 118 -10.45 -4.09 -0.68
C ALA A 118 -10.39 -4.94 -1.96
N SER A 119 -9.69 -6.08 -1.93
CA SER A 119 -9.48 -6.93 -3.11
C SER A 119 -10.54 -8.03 -3.28
N ASP A 120 -11.51 -8.13 -2.37
CA ASP A 120 -12.61 -9.10 -2.44
C ASP A 120 -12.14 -10.57 -2.62
N VAL A 121 -10.91 -10.90 -2.21
CA VAL A 121 -10.26 -12.23 -2.41
C VAL A 121 -11.04 -13.40 -1.80
N LYS A 122 -12.01 -13.13 -0.93
CA LYS A 122 -12.96 -14.12 -0.42
C LYS A 122 -13.93 -14.65 -1.50
N LYS A 123 -14.23 -13.85 -2.52
CA LYS A 123 -15.10 -14.20 -3.65
C LYS A 123 -14.24 -14.86 -4.73
N LEU A 124 -14.61 -16.07 -5.15
CA LEU A 124 -13.83 -16.90 -6.08
C LEU A 124 -13.46 -16.16 -7.39
N TYR A 125 -14.40 -15.39 -7.95
CA TYR A 125 -14.16 -14.62 -9.18
C TYR A 125 -13.02 -13.61 -9.06
N TYR A 126 -12.97 -12.85 -7.95
CA TYR A 126 -11.91 -11.86 -7.73
C TYR A 126 -10.60 -12.51 -7.26
N ARG A 127 -10.69 -13.68 -6.62
CA ARG A 127 -9.53 -14.44 -6.16
C ARG A 127 -8.61 -14.85 -7.30
N SER A 128 -9.13 -15.42 -8.39
CA SER A 128 -8.28 -15.85 -9.51
C SER A 128 -7.52 -14.67 -10.11
N THR A 129 -8.19 -13.53 -10.32
CA THR A 129 -7.56 -12.30 -10.83
C THR A 129 -6.47 -11.80 -9.89
N PHE A 130 -6.74 -11.77 -8.58
CA PHE A 130 -5.75 -11.38 -7.58
C PHE A 130 -4.55 -12.33 -7.55
N GLU A 131 -4.77 -13.65 -7.63
CA GLU A 131 -3.68 -14.63 -7.64
C GLU A 131 -2.78 -14.45 -8.89
N THR A 132 -3.38 -14.27 -10.07
CA THR A 132 -2.59 -14.03 -11.30
C THR A 132 -1.84 -12.70 -11.24
N TRP A 133 -2.47 -11.64 -10.76
CA TRP A 133 -1.80 -10.35 -10.56
C TRP A 133 -0.63 -10.47 -9.57
N LEU A 134 -0.81 -11.21 -8.47
CA LEU A 134 0.22 -11.43 -7.47
C LEU A 134 1.41 -12.22 -8.06
N ASP A 135 1.15 -13.24 -8.86
CA ASP A 135 2.19 -14.02 -9.54
C ASP A 135 2.97 -13.15 -10.54
N GLU A 136 2.28 -12.31 -11.33
CA GLU A 136 2.91 -11.38 -12.28
C GLU A 136 3.75 -10.32 -11.57
N MET A 137 3.23 -9.75 -10.48
CA MET A 137 3.97 -8.81 -9.62
C MET A 137 5.27 -9.43 -9.11
N VAL A 138 5.21 -10.68 -8.65
CA VAL A 138 6.40 -11.39 -8.15
C VAL A 138 7.39 -11.67 -9.26
N PHE A 139 6.91 -12.05 -10.46
CA PHE A 139 7.75 -12.31 -11.62
C PHE A 139 8.52 -11.06 -12.06
N ILE A 140 7.82 -9.93 -12.20
CA ILE A 140 8.40 -8.66 -12.67
C ILE A 140 9.29 -8.01 -11.61
N LEU A 141 8.80 -7.89 -10.37
CA LEU A 141 9.46 -7.09 -9.32
C LEU A 141 10.41 -7.91 -8.44
N LYS A 142 10.33 -9.24 -8.46
CA LYS A 142 11.23 -10.16 -7.73
C LYS A 142 11.41 -9.80 -6.25
N PRO A 143 10.34 -9.53 -5.48
CA PRO A 143 10.47 -9.12 -4.08
C PRO A 143 11.00 -10.27 -3.22
N LYS A 144 11.83 -9.93 -2.23
CA LYS A 144 12.21 -10.88 -1.16
C LYS A 144 11.28 -10.81 0.05
N VAL A 145 10.57 -9.68 0.20
CA VAL A 145 9.66 -9.41 1.31
C VAL A 145 8.40 -8.73 0.77
N ILE A 146 7.23 -9.25 1.14
CA ILE A 146 5.94 -8.64 0.86
C ILE A 146 5.25 -8.37 2.20
N LEU A 147 4.92 -7.10 2.42
CA LEU A 147 4.08 -6.64 3.53
C LEU A 147 2.62 -6.70 3.10
N VAL A 148 1.79 -7.40 3.85
CA VAL A 148 0.37 -7.60 3.52
C VAL A 148 -0.49 -6.90 4.56
N TYR A 149 -1.24 -5.89 4.15
CA TYR A 149 -2.27 -5.29 4.98
C TYR A 149 -3.61 -6.00 4.77
N GLY A 150 -4.10 -6.68 5.82
CA GLY A 150 -5.29 -7.53 5.76
C GLY A 150 -4.99 -8.97 6.17
N SER A 151 -5.26 -9.92 5.28
CA SER A 151 -5.10 -11.35 5.50
C SER A 151 -4.20 -11.97 4.44
N SER A 152 -3.21 -12.74 4.87
CA SER A 152 -2.38 -13.58 4.01
C SER A 152 -2.68 -15.07 4.15
N ASN A 153 -3.86 -15.41 4.68
CA ASN A 153 -4.32 -16.78 4.86
C ASN A 153 -5.04 -17.28 3.60
N TYR A 154 -4.30 -17.33 2.49
CA TYR A 154 -4.77 -17.82 1.20
C TYR A 154 -3.64 -18.62 0.53
N ALA A 155 -4.01 -19.66 -0.22
CA ALA A 155 -3.05 -20.60 -0.82
C ALA A 155 -1.99 -19.92 -1.70
N CYS A 156 -2.32 -18.80 -2.36
CA CYS A 156 -1.33 -18.05 -3.13
C CYS A 156 -0.16 -17.54 -2.29
N PHE A 157 -0.40 -17.11 -1.05
CA PHE A 157 0.67 -16.68 -0.15
C PHE A 157 1.50 -17.86 0.37
N ASP A 158 0.90 -19.05 0.54
CA ASP A 158 1.63 -20.26 0.91
C ASP A 158 2.62 -20.66 -0.20
N ARG A 159 2.18 -20.64 -1.47
CA ARG A 159 3.06 -20.85 -2.63
C ARG A 159 4.24 -19.87 -2.65
N LEU A 160 4.02 -18.61 -2.27
CA LEU A 160 5.10 -17.61 -2.22
C LEU A 160 6.08 -17.87 -1.07
N ARG A 161 5.59 -18.32 0.10
CA ARG A 161 6.43 -18.72 1.23
C ARG A 161 7.33 -19.90 0.86
N GLU A 162 6.79 -20.90 0.16
CA GLU A 162 7.54 -22.05 -0.36
C GLU A 162 8.65 -21.64 -1.34
N LYS A 163 8.42 -20.59 -2.14
CA LYS A 163 9.42 -19.96 -3.02
C LYS A 163 10.46 -19.10 -2.27
N GLY A 164 10.40 -19.06 -0.94
CA GLY A 164 11.34 -18.30 -0.10
C GLY A 164 11.04 -16.82 0.05
N ILE A 165 9.86 -16.35 -0.38
CA ILE A 165 9.45 -14.96 -0.19
C ILE A 165 8.90 -14.78 1.22
N ARG A 166 9.46 -13.82 1.97
CA ARG A 166 9.01 -13.53 3.34
C ARG A 166 7.71 -12.71 3.31
N ILE A 167 6.60 -13.31 3.73
CA ILE A 167 5.30 -12.64 3.87
C ILE A 167 5.12 -12.14 5.31
N VAL A 168 4.98 -10.82 5.49
CA VAL A 168 4.73 -10.19 6.80
C VAL A 168 3.33 -9.60 6.79
N THR A 169 2.47 -9.98 7.74
CA THR A 169 1.05 -9.59 7.73
C THR A 169 0.73 -8.60 8.84
N TYR A 170 0.08 -7.51 8.46
CA TYR A 170 -0.50 -6.53 9.37
C TYR A 170 -2.02 -6.61 9.26
N GLN A 171 -2.66 -7.14 10.31
CA GLN A 171 -4.10 -7.37 10.27
C GLN A 171 -4.88 -6.04 10.32
N SER A 172 -5.78 -5.85 9.37
CA SER A 172 -6.75 -4.75 9.42
C SER A 172 -7.81 -5.00 10.49
N LYS A 173 -8.58 -3.96 10.86
CA LYS A 173 -9.76 -4.11 11.74
C LYS A 173 -10.73 -5.17 11.19
N THR A 174 -10.99 -5.13 9.88
CA THR A 174 -11.81 -6.11 9.16
C THR A 174 -11.24 -7.52 9.26
N ALA A 175 -9.94 -7.70 9.05
CA ALA A 175 -9.30 -9.01 9.12
C ALA A 175 -9.36 -9.59 10.54
N ARG A 176 -9.16 -8.77 11.57
CA ARG A 176 -9.29 -9.16 12.99
C ARG A 176 -10.70 -9.64 13.33
N PHE A 177 -11.72 -8.90 12.88
CA PHE A 177 -13.13 -9.28 13.08
C PHE A 177 -13.43 -10.68 12.51
N TYR A 178 -13.00 -10.96 11.28
CA TYR A 178 -13.22 -12.28 10.66
C TYR A 178 -12.33 -13.39 11.21
N ALA A 179 -11.25 -13.06 11.91
CA ALA A 179 -10.39 -14.02 12.61
C ALA A 179 -10.87 -14.31 14.06
N GLY A 180 -11.98 -13.70 14.50
CA GLY A 180 -12.54 -13.90 15.84
C GLY A 180 -11.95 -12.98 16.93
N GLY A 181 -11.24 -11.90 16.56
CA GLY A 181 -10.65 -10.95 17.51
C GLY A 181 -11.57 -9.78 17.84
N GLU A 182 -11.77 -9.52 19.14
CA GLU A 182 -12.42 -8.32 19.66
C GLU A 182 -11.73 -7.04 19.16
N SER A 183 -12.55 -6.06 18.78
CA SER A 183 -12.11 -4.75 18.33
C SER A 183 -11.63 -3.92 19.51
N ASN A 184 -10.31 -3.76 19.68
CA ASN A 184 -9.80 -2.70 20.55
C ASN A 184 -9.86 -1.35 19.82
N GLU A 185 -10.52 -0.40 20.49
CA GLU A 185 -10.67 1.03 20.19
C GLU A 185 -9.35 1.73 19.83
#